data_AF-A0A210QL18-F1
#
_entry.id   AF-A0A210QL18-F1
#
_cell.length_a   1.000
_cell.length_b   1.000
_cell.length_c   1.000
_cell.angle_alpha   90.00
_cell.angle_beta   90.00
_cell.angle_gamma   90.00
#
_symmetry.space_group_name_H-M   'P 1'
#
loop_
_entity.id
_entity.type
_entity.pdbx_description
1 polymer ?
#
loop_
_entity_poly.entity_id
_entity_poly.type
_entity_poly.pdbx_seq_one_letter_code
_entity_poly.pdbx_strand_id
1 'polypeptide(L)'
;MCSSVDGGDSASRGPSPPVRPPPVAVYDCHFHLDALLAKGRATSFADLAAQEEGGDVVLLGGVANYAYPDSWSRRQGQMAGDPSVKVAIGLHPHKVGRGRPLMAFLQQLRDPACTALGEVGIELTSNCSCAGRCPKPAECWQQVTRDQVTTLTPVLQGAVVEGGGRPVIIHCKDGGSGRAAQKALGCFRRVPGASTLAVHWHCFTGSVEDIEAWRQLLPNLHIGVTVLSLRAPSTRLALGGIDPSRLLLSRMPPTWCLREPGLESTAPGS
;
A
#
# COMPACT_ATOMS: atom_id res chain seq x y z
N MET A 1 23.51 -16.68 -79.00
CA MET A 1 22.91 -15.47 -78.39
C MET A 1 21.96 -15.95 -77.30
N CYS A 2 22.45 -15.98 -76.06
CA CYS A 2 21.61 -16.18 -74.88
C CYS A 2 20.88 -14.87 -74.59
N SER A 3 19.57 -14.92 -74.34
CA SER A 3 18.83 -13.77 -73.83
C SER A 3 18.00 -14.24 -72.65
N SER A 4 18.25 -13.55 -71.55
CA SER A 4 17.89 -13.86 -70.18
C SER A 4 16.40 -13.71 -69.91
N VAL A 5 15.91 -14.53 -68.99
CA VAL A 5 14.58 -14.44 -68.39
C VAL A 5 14.67 -13.46 -67.22
N ASP A 6 13.93 -12.35 -67.29
CA ASP A 6 13.81 -11.40 -66.18
C ASP A 6 13.04 -12.02 -65.02
N GLY A 7 13.70 -12.10 -63.87
CA GLY A 7 13.14 -12.54 -62.60
C GLY A 7 12.24 -11.48 -62.00
N GLY A 8 10.98 -11.86 -61.72
CA GLY A 8 10.06 -11.07 -60.93
C GLY A 8 10.50 -11.04 -59.47
N ASP A 9 10.82 -9.84 -58.98
CA ASP A 9 11.22 -9.57 -57.61
C ASP A 9 9.96 -9.45 -56.73
N SER A 10 9.43 -10.60 -56.30
CA SER A 10 8.37 -10.66 -55.28
C SER A 10 8.99 -10.48 -53.90
N ALA A 11 9.25 -9.22 -53.51
CA ALA A 11 9.60 -8.87 -52.14
C ALA A 11 8.43 -9.22 -51.21
N SER A 12 8.53 -10.37 -50.55
CA SER A 12 7.63 -10.78 -49.48
C SER A 12 7.73 -9.77 -48.33
N ARG A 13 6.69 -8.94 -48.18
CA ARG A 13 6.55 -8.09 -47.00
C ARG A 13 6.38 -9.03 -45.79
N GLY A 14 7.45 -9.14 -45.00
CA GLY A 14 7.40 -9.82 -43.72
C GLY A 14 6.28 -9.25 -42.83
N PRO A 15 5.77 -10.03 -41.86
CA PRO A 15 4.71 -9.57 -40.98
C PRO A 15 5.14 -8.27 -40.30
N SER A 16 4.28 -7.26 -40.36
CA SER A 16 4.51 -5.99 -39.66
C SER A 16 4.75 -6.28 -38.17
N PRO A 17 5.72 -5.60 -37.53
CA PRO A 17 5.99 -5.81 -36.12
C PRO A 17 4.71 -5.58 -35.30
N PRO A 18 4.49 -6.33 -34.22
CA PRO A 18 3.32 -6.16 -33.38
C PRO A 18 3.27 -4.72 -32.86
N VAL A 19 2.16 -4.03 -33.13
CA VAL A 19 1.91 -2.69 -32.61
C VAL A 19 1.81 -2.79 -31.09
N ARG A 20 2.75 -2.17 -30.38
CA ARG A 20 2.71 -2.11 -28.92
C ARG A 20 1.44 -1.38 -28.50
N PRO A 21 0.66 -1.90 -27.54
CA PRO A 21 -0.51 -1.19 -27.04
C PRO A 21 -0.10 0.18 -26.48
N PRO A 22 -0.99 1.18 -26.52
CA PRO A 22 -0.69 2.48 -25.94
C PRO A 22 -0.43 2.34 -24.44
N PRO A 23 0.47 3.14 -23.85
CA PRO A 23 0.72 3.13 -22.42
C PRO A 23 -0.55 3.42 -21.61
N VAL A 24 -0.70 2.72 -20.48
CA VAL A 24 -1.84 2.91 -19.56
C VAL A 24 -1.47 3.95 -18.52
N ALA A 25 -2.25 5.01 -18.42
CA ALA A 25 -2.06 6.03 -17.40
C ALA A 25 -2.63 5.56 -16.05
N VAL A 26 -1.83 5.65 -14.97
CA VAL A 26 -2.21 5.15 -13.64
C VAL A 26 -1.95 6.18 -12.54
N TYR A 27 -2.78 6.12 -11.51
CA TYR A 27 -2.55 6.84 -10.25
C TYR A 27 -2.27 5.81 -9.16
N ASP A 28 -1.14 5.95 -8.46
CA ASP A 28 -0.79 5.02 -7.39
C ASP A 28 -1.46 5.46 -6.07
N CYS A 29 -2.48 4.74 -5.62
CA CYS A 29 -3.25 5.14 -4.44
C CYS A 29 -2.48 4.98 -3.12
N HIS A 30 -1.31 4.35 -3.12
CA HIS A 30 -0.49 4.16 -1.95
C HIS A 30 0.93 3.69 -2.32
N PHE A 31 1.94 4.51 -2.04
CA PHE A 31 3.34 4.10 -2.15
C PHE A 31 4.24 4.74 -1.10
N HIS A 32 5.23 4.00 -0.64
CA HIS A 32 6.23 4.50 0.31
C HIS A 32 7.35 5.24 -0.43
N LEU A 33 7.10 6.50 -0.79
CA LEU A 33 8.10 7.34 -1.48
C LEU A 33 9.40 7.43 -0.69
N ASP A 34 9.31 7.57 0.63
CA ASP A 34 10.47 7.61 1.52
C ASP A 34 11.39 6.39 1.38
N ALA A 35 10.80 5.21 1.28
CA ALA A 35 11.53 3.95 1.14
C ALA A 35 11.97 3.67 -0.31
N LEU A 36 11.23 4.14 -1.32
CA LEU A 36 11.65 4.06 -2.73
C LEU A 36 12.89 4.92 -2.99
N LEU A 37 12.89 6.16 -2.52
CA LEU A 37 14.02 7.09 -2.68
C LEU A 37 15.24 6.65 -1.86
N ALA A 38 15.04 6.06 -0.67
CA ALA A 38 16.15 5.55 0.14
C ALA A 38 16.91 4.37 -0.52
N LYS A 39 16.29 3.68 -1.49
CA LYS A 39 16.87 2.52 -2.18
C LYS A 39 17.26 2.80 -3.63
N GLY A 40 16.66 3.83 -4.23
CA GLY A 40 16.82 4.15 -5.63
C GLY A 40 17.92 5.17 -5.90
N ARG A 41 18.11 5.45 -7.20
CA ARG A 41 18.87 6.61 -7.67
C ARG A 41 18.02 7.88 -7.76
N ALA A 42 16.70 7.74 -7.68
CA ALA A 42 15.76 8.85 -7.64
C ALA A 42 15.86 9.59 -6.30
N THR A 43 15.79 10.92 -6.34
CA THR A 43 15.79 11.79 -5.16
C THR A 43 14.46 12.49 -4.93
N SER A 44 13.60 12.49 -5.95
CA SER A 44 12.24 13.05 -5.93
C SER A 44 11.23 12.14 -6.63
N PHE A 45 9.94 12.46 -6.50
CA PHE A 45 8.90 11.80 -7.30
C PHE A 45 9.07 12.04 -8.81
N ALA A 46 9.48 13.24 -9.22
CA ALA A 46 9.71 13.56 -10.63
C ALA A 46 10.80 12.66 -11.23
N ASP A 47 11.88 12.41 -10.48
CA ASP A 47 12.94 11.48 -10.91
C ASP A 47 12.41 10.06 -11.07
N LEU A 48 11.51 9.62 -10.18
CA LEU A 48 10.90 8.30 -10.25
C LEU A 48 9.98 8.18 -11.47
N ALA A 49 9.14 9.18 -11.73
CA ALA A 49 8.26 9.21 -12.89
C ALA A 49 9.06 9.20 -14.20
N ALA A 50 10.13 10.00 -14.28
CA ALA A 50 11.03 10.04 -15.44
C ALA A 50 11.73 8.70 -15.70
N GLN A 51 12.04 7.93 -14.65
CA GLN A 51 12.62 6.59 -14.79
C GLN A 51 11.63 5.55 -15.35
N GLU A 52 10.33 5.82 -15.28
CA GLU A 52 9.27 4.95 -15.82
C GLU A 52 8.78 5.37 -17.21
N GLU A 53 9.26 6.51 -17.73
CA GLU A 53 8.92 6.97 -19.09
C GLU A 53 9.33 5.94 -20.15
N GLY A 54 8.44 5.72 -21.14
CA GLY A 54 8.64 4.72 -22.21
C GLY A 54 8.24 3.29 -21.84
N GLY A 55 7.78 3.06 -20.61
CA GLY A 55 7.14 1.82 -20.18
C GLY A 55 5.72 1.65 -20.71
N ASP A 56 5.11 0.50 -20.42
CA ASP A 56 3.69 0.23 -20.72
C ASP A 56 2.72 0.99 -19.79
N VAL A 57 3.26 1.70 -18.80
CA VAL A 57 2.52 2.41 -17.76
C VAL A 57 3.07 3.82 -17.64
N VAL A 58 2.19 4.82 -17.55
CA VAL A 58 2.53 6.22 -17.27
C VAL A 58 1.99 6.60 -15.90
N LEU A 59 2.87 6.96 -14.98
CA LEU A 59 2.48 7.41 -13.65
C LEU A 59 2.00 8.86 -13.67
N LEU A 60 0.71 9.07 -13.41
CA LEU A 60 0.12 10.42 -13.36
C LEU A 60 0.28 11.11 -12.01
N GLY A 61 0.62 10.36 -10.96
CA GLY A 61 0.64 10.85 -9.58
C GLY A 61 0.34 9.72 -8.59
N GLY A 62 0.19 10.08 -7.33
CA GLY A 62 -0.22 9.11 -6.32
C GLY A 62 -0.31 9.66 -4.90
N VAL A 63 -0.55 8.77 -3.94
CA VAL A 63 -0.51 9.09 -2.51
C VAL A 63 0.79 8.55 -1.89
N ALA A 64 1.72 9.46 -1.60
CA ALA A 64 2.96 9.15 -0.90
C ALA A 64 2.69 8.93 0.60
N ASN A 65 2.99 7.73 1.07
CA ASN A 65 2.70 7.27 2.42
C ASN A 65 3.92 7.37 3.35
N TYR A 66 3.85 8.30 4.30
CA TYR A 66 4.85 8.52 5.35
C TYR A 66 4.38 7.87 6.65
N ALA A 67 4.47 6.54 6.71
CA ALA A 67 3.91 5.74 7.80
C ALA A 67 4.78 5.69 9.07
N TYR A 68 5.99 6.26 9.02
CA TYR A 68 6.96 6.20 10.10
C TYR A 68 7.28 7.61 10.61
N PRO A 69 7.26 7.86 11.94
CA PRO A 69 7.53 9.18 12.50
C PRO A 69 8.84 9.82 12.01
N ASP A 70 9.89 9.02 11.85
CA ASP A 70 11.21 9.46 11.40
C ASP A 70 11.25 9.93 9.93
N SER A 71 10.20 9.65 9.14
CA SER A 71 10.09 10.08 7.74
C SER A 71 9.13 11.25 7.52
N TRP A 72 8.29 11.62 8.49
CA TRP A 72 7.32 12.72 8.32
C TRP A 72 7.96 14.04 7.89
N SER A 73 9.12 14.39 8.45
CA SER A 73 9.83 15.64 8.12
C SER A 73 10.45 15.65 6.72
N ARG A 74 10.65 14.49 6.10
CA ARG A 74 11.31 14.36 4.78
C ARG A 74 10.36 14.65 3.61
N ARG A 75 9.04 14.68 3.86
CA ARG A 75 8.00 14.74 2.81
C ARG A 75 8.14 15.91 1.85
N GLN A 76 8.39 17.11 2.38
CA GLN A 76 8.44 18.32 1.55
C GLN A 76 9.59 18.27 0.53
N GLY A 77 10.77 17.81 0.96
CA GLY A 77 11.93 17.67 0.07
C GLY A 77 11.74 16.57 -0.97
N GLN A 78 11.14 15.43 -0.59
CA GLN A 78 10.97 14.28 -1.47
C GLN A 78 9.88 14.47 -2.53
N MET A 79 8.82 15.21 -2.22
CA MET A 79 7.79 15.57 -3.19
C MET A 79 8.21 16.70 -4.12
N ALA A 80 9.18 17.53 -3.72
CA ALA A 80 9.63 18.71 -4.44
C ALA A 80 8.48 19.66 -4.87
N GLY A 81 7.36 19.66 -4.14
CA GLY A 81 6.18 20.47 -4.46
C GLY A 81 5.31 19.96 -5.61
N ASP A 82 5.51 18.74 -6.08
CA ASP A 82 4.72 18.17 -7.18
C ASP A 82 3.22 18.08 -6.83
N PRO A 83 2.32 18.79 -7.55
CA PRO A 83 0.90 18.83 -7.23
C PRO A 83 0.15 17.51 -7.53
N SER A 84 0.74 16.63 -8.34
CA SER A 84 0.20 15.32 -8.67
C SER A 84 0.32 14.31 -7.52
N VAL A 85 1.21 14.58 -6.56
CA VAL A 85 1.43 13.75 -5.38
C VAL A 85 0.66 14.31 -4.19
N LYS A 86 -0.07 13.42 -3.54
CA LYS A 86 -0.81 13.67 -2.30
C LYS A 86 -0.08 12.99 -1.14
N VAL A 87 -0.27 13.48 0.08
CA VAL A 87 0.45 12.97 1.26
C VAL A 87 -0.49 12.19 2.16
N ALA A 88 -0.07 11.00 2.55
CA ALA A 88 -0.58 10.31 3.72
C ALA A 88 0.45 10.35 4.84
N ILE A 89 0.03 10.76 6.04
CA ILE A 89 0.87 10.70 7.25
C ILE A 89 0.28 9.65 8.17
N GLY A 90 1.11 8.69 8.59
CA GLY A 90 0.69 7.49 9.32
C GLY A 90 1.52 7.18 10.56
N LEU A 91 0.98 6.28 11.37
CA LEU A 91 1.67 5.62 12.47
C LEU A 91 1.51 4.10 12.28
N HIS A 92 2.41 3.52 11.48
CA HIS A 92 2.35 2.11 11.12
C HIS A 92 2.31 1.22 12.38
N PRO A 93 1.50 0.14 12.42
CA PRO A 93 1.34 -0.73 13.61
C PRO A 93 2.66 -1.25 14.20
N HIS A 94 3.68 -1.53 13.37
CA HIS A 94 5.04 -1.87 13.82
C HIS A 94 5.73 -0.85 14.75
N LYS A 95 5.33 0.43 14.72
CA LYS A 95 5.92 1.49 15.55
C LYS A 95 5.11 1.79 16.81
N VAL A 96 3.95 1.18 16.95
CA VAL A 96 3.10 1.35 18.12
C VAL A 96 3.77 0.73 19.37
N GLY A 97 3.58 1.36 20.53
CA GLY A 97 4.19 0.94 21.80
C GLY A 97 5.62 1.43 22.04
N ARG A 98 6.22 2.18 21.10
CA ARG A 98 7.57 2.77 21.24
C ARG A 98 7.52 4.28 21.52
N GLY A 99 7.22 4.69 22.76
CA GLY A 99 7.36 6.08 23.23
C GLY A 99 6.12 6.99 23.05
N ARG A 100 6.35 8.29 22.73
CA ARG A 100 5.31 9.31 22.46
C ARG A 100 4.73 9.42 21.00
N PRO A 101 4.86 8.46 20.05
CA PRO A 101 4.40 8.66 18.68
C PRO A 101 2.94 9.03 18.51
N LEU A 102 2.04 8.56 19.38
CA LEU A 102 0.60 8.83 19.23
C LEU A 102 0.28 10.32 19.35
N MET A 103 0.81 11.02 20.36
CA MET A 103 0.53 12.45 20.52
C MET A 103 1.09 13.26 19.34
N ALA A 104 2.30 12.93 18.89
CA ALA A 104 2.90 13.56 17.71
C ALA A 104 2.07 13.28 16.44
N PHE A 105 1.54 12.06 16.30
CA PHE A 105 0.66 11.68 15.20
C PHE A 105 -0.67 12.44 15.24
N LEU A 106 -1.31 12.55 16.41
CA LEU A 106 -2.55 13.30 16.55
C LEU A 106 -2.39 14.78 16.18
N GLN A 107 -1.21 15.37 16.40
CA GLN A 107 -0.92 16.73 15.92
C GLN A 107 -0.90 16.82 14.38
N GLN A 108 -0.53 15.74 13.67
CA GLN A 108 -0.56 15.69 12.20
C GLN A 108 -1.98 15.69 11.63
N LEU A 109 -2.98 15.35 12.45
CA LEU A 109 -4.39 15.49 12.04
C LEU A 109 -4.72 16.92 11.65
N ARG A 110 -4.01 17.94 12.14
CA ARG A 110 -4.28 19.34 11.79
C ARG A 110 -3.39 19.88 10.67
N ASP A 111 -2.48 19.07 10.12
CA ASP A 111 -1.60 19.50 9.03
C ASP A 111 -2.41 19.61 7.72
N PRO A 112 -2.53 20.81 7.12
CA PRO A 112 -3.24 21.00 5.85
C PRO A 112 -2.53 20.33 4.66
N ALA A 113 -1.22 20.06 4.75
CA ALA A 113 -0.50 19.31 3.72
C ALA A 113 -0.81 17.80 3.77
N CYS A 114 -1.37 17.31 4.88
CA CYS A 114 -1.77 15.92 5.04
C CYS A 114 -3.16 15.71 4.41
N THR A 115 -3.20 14.99 3.30
CA THR A 115 -4.42 14.75 2.50
C THR A 115 -5.12 13.43 2.84
N ALA A 116 -4.42 12.52 3.52
CA ALA A 116 -4.94 11.24 3.99
C ALA A 116 -4.31 10.87 5.32
N LEU A 117 -5.05 10.18 6.18
CA LEU A 117 -4.59 9.75 7.50
C LEU A 117 -4.19 8.28 7.44
N GLY A 118 -2.98 7.95 7.87
CA GLY A 118 -2.44 6.61 7.80
C GLY A 118 -1.18 6.55 6.92
N GLU A 119 -0.55 5.39 6.84
CA GLU A 119 -1.07 4.10 7.28
C GLU A 119 -1.12 3.89 8.81
N VAL A 120 -2.28 3.41 9.30
CA VAL A 120 -2.49 2.91 10.67
C VAL A 120 -3.22 1.58 10.60
N GLY A 121 -3.23 0.77 11.66
CA GLY A 121 -4.01 -0.47 11.63
C GLY A 121 -3.50 -1.55 12.55
N ILE A 122 -3.65 -2.81 12.12
CA ILE A 122 -3.28 -4.01 12.87
C ILE A 122 -2.36 -4.89 12.02
N GLU A 123 -1.22 -5.29 12.60
CA GLU A 123 -0.20 -6.14 11.99
C GLU A 123 0.19 -7.25 12.95
N LEU A 124 -0.13 -8.48 12.57
CA LEU A 124 0.04 -9.69 13.37
C LEU A 124 1.11 -10.63 12.83
N THR A 125 1.79 -10.29 11.73
CA THR A 125 2.83 -11.12 11.10
C THR A 125 4.25 -10.83 11.61
N SER A 126 4.47 -9.70 12.27
CA SER A 126 5.76 -9.37 12.85
C SER A 126 6.00 -10.03 14.20
N ASN A 127 7.22 -10.51 14.41
CA ASN A 127 7.74 -10.89 15.73
C ASN A 127 7.71 -9.69 16.69
N CYS A 128 7.78 -9.93 18.02
CA CYS A 128 7.83 -8.82 18.97
C CYS A 128 8.99 -7.86 18.66
N SER A 129 8.83 -6.61 19.09
CA SER A 129 9.81 -5.51 18.93
C SER A 129 11.19 -5.80 19.54
N CYS A 130 11.34 -6.90 20.26
CA CYS A 130 12.48 -7.33 21.04
C CYS A 130 13.58 -8.06 20.24
N ALA A 131 13.54 -7.98 18.90
CA ALA A 131 14.57 -8.54 18.00
C ALA A 131 14.93 -10.01 18.29
N GLY A 132 13.93 -10.84 18.62
CA GLY A 132 14.11 -12.26 18.90
C GLY A 132 14.69 -12.61 20.27
N ARG A 133 14.99 -11.62 21.12
CA ARG A 133 15.58 -11.83 22.46
C ARG A 133 14.58 -11.75 23.62
N CYS A 134 13.30 -11.98 23.34
CA CYS A 134 12.27 -11.83 24.35
C CYS A 134 12.25 -13.05 25.29
N PRO A 135 12.39 -12.86 26.62
CA PRO A 135 12.27 -13.97 27.56
C PRO A 135 10.85 -14.54 27.62
N LYS A 136 9.84 -13.78 27.17
CA LYS A 136 8.43 -14.18 27.13
C LYS A 136 7.73 -13.74 25.83
N PRO A 137 7.99 -14.40 24.70
CA PRO A 137 7.52 -13.97 23.38
C PRO A 137 6.00 -13.85 23.28
N ALA A 138 5.25 -14.75 23.91
CA ALA A 138 3.79 -14.75 23.89
C ALA A 138 3.19 -13.52 24.60
N GLU A 139 3.67 -13.19 25.81
CA GLU A 139 3.22 -12.01 26.56
C GLU A 139 3.54 -10.72 25.79
N CYS A 140 4.73 -10.66 25.16
CA CYS A 140 5.12 -9.49 24.39
C CYS A 140 4.29 -9.33 23.12
N TRP A 141 4.00 -10.42 22.40
CA TRP A 141 3.11 -10.37 21.24
C TRP A 141 1.69 -9.92 21.60
N GLN A 142 1.17 -10.38 22.74
CA GLN A 142 -0.11 -9.89 23.27
C GLN A 142 -0.05 -8.40 23.61
N GLN A 143 1.03 -7.92 24.22
CA GLN A 143 1.19 -6.50 24.54
C GLN A 143 1.25 -5.65 23.28
N VAL A 144 2.06 -6.01 22.29
CA VAL A 144 2.14 -5.31 20.99
C VAL A 144 0.76 -5.25 20.33
N THR A 145 0.02 -6.35 20.34
CA THR A 145 -1.34 -6.39 19.79
C THR A 145 -2.30 -5.46 20.56
N ARG A 146 -2.20 -5.42 21.90
CA ARG A 146 -2.99 -4.49 22.74
C ARG A 146 -2.63 -3.04 22.44
N ASP A 147 -1.36 -2.73 22.27
CA ASP A 147 -0.90 -1.37 22.00
C ASP A 147 -1.42 -0.88 20.64
N GLN A 148 -1.38 -1.74 19.61
CA GLN A 148 -1.95 -1.43 18.29
C GLN A 148 -3.45 -1.11 18.37
N VAL A 149 -4.24 -1.93 19.07
CA VAL A 149 -5.69 -1.71 19.27
C VAL A 149 -5.96 -0.43 20.08
N THR A 150 -5.20 -0.23 21.16
CA THR A 150 -5.30 0.95 22.04
C THR A 150 -4.88 2.23 21.32
N THR A 151 -4.03 2.13 20.30
CA THR A 151 -3.59 3.26 19.46
C THR A 151 -4.55 3.54 18.33
N LEU A 152 -5.06 2.51 17.67
CA LEU A 152 -5.96 2.65 16.52
C LEU A 152 -7.26 3.34 16.92
N THR A 153 -7.81 3.03 18.09
CA THR A 153 -9.11 3.58 18.51
C THR A 153 -9.08 5.11 18.68
N PRO A 154 -8.14 5.72 19.43
CA PRO A 154 -7.97 7.18 19.48
C PRO A 154 -7.66 7.82 18.12
N VAL A 155 -6.89 7.14 17.25
CA VAL A 155 -6.62 7.65 15.90
C VAL A 155 -7.90 7.76 15.09
N LEU A 156 -8.74 6.71 15.09
CA LEU A 156 -10.01 6.72 14.39
C LEU A 156 -10.96 7.78 14.97
N GLN A 157 -11.00 7.93 16.30
CA GLN A 157 -11.77 9.00 16.94
C GLN A 157 -11.29 10.39 16.49
N GLY A 158 -9.98 10.61 16.46
CA GLY A 158 -9.38 11.85 15.95
C GLY A 158 -9.69 12.07 14.47
N ALA A 159 -9.70 11.02 13.64
CA ALA A 159 -10.07 11.11 12.24
C ALA A 159 -11.54 11.52 12.05
N VAL A 160 -12.45 11.06 12.90
CA VAL A 160 -13.86 11.49 12.87
C VAL A 160 -14.00 12.96 13.26
N VAL A 161 -13.34 13.38 14.35
CA VAL A 161 -13.55 14.71 14.95
C VAL A 161 -12.73 15.80 14.26
N GLU A 162 -11.45 15.52 13.98
CA GLU A 162 -10.47 16.49 13.47
C GLU A 162 -9.99 16.15 12.05
N GLY A 163 -10.38 15.00 11.51
CA GLY A 163 -9.90 14.52 10.21
C GLY A 163 -10.45 15.30 9.01
N GLY A 164 -11.47 16.15 9.17
CA GLY A 164 -11.95 17.06 8.12
C GLY A 164 -12.37 16.34 6.83
N GLY A 165 -12.88 15.11 6.94
CA GLY A 165 -13.30 14.28 5.81
C GLY A 165 -12.18 13.62 5.02
N ARG A 166 -10.91 13.74 5.44
CA ARG A 166 -9.78 13.06 4.79
C ARG A 166 -9.92 11.54 4.93
N PRO A 167 -9.57 10.77 3.89
CA PRO A 167 -9.64 9.32 3.95
C PRO A 167 -8.64 8.74 4.95
N VAL A 168 -9.03 7.63 5.59
CA VAL A 168 -8.16 6.85 6.49
C VAL A 168 -7.64 5.62 5.76
N ILE A 169 -6.33 5.48 5.69
CA ILE A 169 -5.63 4.33 5.11
C ILE A 169 -5.37 3.31 6.21
N ILE A 170 -5.97 2.12 6.06
CA ILE A 170 -5.94 1.04 7.05
C ILE A 170 -5.13 -0.16 6.58
N HIS A 171 -4.15 -0.53 7.40
CA HIS A 171 -3.40 -1.78 7.30
C HIS A 171 -4.04 -2.87 8.11
N CYS A 172 -4.28 -4.00 7.47
CA CYS A 172 -4.64 -5.22 8.18
C CYS A 172 -3.85 -6.35 7.58
N LYS A 173 -2.94 -6.92 8.38
CA LYS A 173 -2.16 -8.08 7.95
C LYS A 173 -2.05 -9.11 9.04
N ASP A 174 -2.36 -10.34 8.66
CA ASP A 174 -2.09 -11.55 9.40
C ASP A 174 -1.70 -12.67 8.41
N GLY A 175 -1.43 -13.86 8.93
CA GLY A 175 -1.09 -15.02 8.11
C GLY A 175 -2.27 -15.60 7.29
N GLY A 176 -3.27 -14.79 6.92
CA GLY A 176 -4.47 -15.21 6.18
C GLY A 176 -5.65 -15.62 7.07
N SER A 177 -5.62 -15.27 8.37
CA SER A 177 -6.64 -15.67 9.34
C SER A 177 -7.83 -14.71 9.46
N GLY A 178 -7.73 -13.50 8.90
CA GLY A 178 -8.70 -12.41 9.07
C GLY A 178 -8.73 -11.77 10.47
N ARG A 179 -8.01 -12.29 11.46
CA ARG A 179 -7.88 -11.73 12.82
C ARG A 179 -7.40 -10.29 12.86
N ALA A 180 -6.48 -9.87 11.98
CA ALA A 180 -6.05 -8.48 11.93
C ALA A 180 -7.20 -7.57 11.51
N ALA A 181 -7.91 -7.96 10.44
CA ALA A 181 -9.09 -7.27 9.94
C ALA A 181 -10.21 -7.20 10.99
N GLN A 182 -10.50 -8.32 11.67
CA GLN A 182 -11.51 -8.38 12.73
C GLN A 182 -11.18 -7.45 13.92
N LYS A 183 -9.90 -7.38 14.32
CA LYS A 183 -9.45 -6.47 15.39
C LYS A 183 -9.58 -5.01 14.98
N ALA A 184 -9.19 -4.66 13.76
CA ALA A 184 -9.34 -3.31 13.24
C ALA A 184 -10.82 -2.91 13.13
N LEU A 185 -11.67 -3.79 12.57
CA LEU A 185 -13.13 -3.60 12.52
C LEU A 185 -13.73 -3.40 13.93
N GLY A 186 -13.25 -4.16 14.92
CA GLY A 186 -13.63 -3.97 16.31
C GLY A 186 -13.26 -2.60 16.89
N CYS A 187 -12.20 -1.95 16.38
CA CYS A 187 -11.86 -0.57 16.74
C CYS A 187 -12.85 0.42 16.10
N PHE A 188 -13.17 0.25 14.81
CA PHE A 188 -14.19 1.08 14.14
C PHE A 188 -15.56 1.00 14.84
N ARG A 189 -15.98 -0.19 15.28
CA ARG A 189 -17.25 -0.37 16.01
C ARG A 189 -17.32 0.42 17.32
N ARG A 190 -16.19 0.72 17.94
CA ARG A 190 -16.11 1.48 19.20
C ARG A 190 -16.09 2.99 18.99
N VAL A 191 -15.99 3.46 17.75
CA VAL A 191 -15.87 4.88 17.42
C VAL A 191 -17.20 5.39 16.86
N PRO A 192 -17.95 6.19 17.61
CA PRO A 192 -19.14 6.85 17.08
C PRO A 192 -18.80 7.67 15.83
N GLY A 193 -19.63 7.56 14.80
CA GLY A 193 -19.41 8.26 13.52
C GLY A 193 -18.39 7.59 12.59
N ALA A 194 -17.80 6.44 12.94
CA ALA A 194 -16.89 5.70 12.06
C ALA A 194 -17.45 5.46 10.64
N SER A 195 -18.77 5.29 10.50
CA SER A 195 -19.44 5.08 9.21
C SER A 195 -19.36 6.28 8.26
N THR A 196 -19.03 7.48 8.74
CA THR A 196 -18.84 8.67 7.89
C THR A 196 -17.44 8.75 7.31
N LEU A 197 -16.50 7.94 7.79
CA LEU A 197 -15.12 7.94 7.29
C LEU A 197 -15.07 7.34 5.88
N ALA A 198 -14.34 7.99 4.98
CA ALA A 198 -13.82 7.34 3.79
C ALA A 198 -12.64 6.46 4.22
N VAL A 199 -12.70 5.16 3.94
CA VAL A 199 -11.68 4.21 4.38
C VAL A 199 -11.05 3.54 3.17
N HIS A 200 -9.73 3.56 3.10
CA HIS A 200 -8.94 2.82 2.12
C HIS A 200 -8.23 1.67 2.85
N TRP A 201 -8.71 0.44 2.67
CA TRP A 201 -7.98 -0.74 3.12
C TRP A 201 -6.91 -1.07 2.08
N HIS A 202 -5.68 -0.60 2.31
CA HIS A 202 -4.59 -0.79 1.35
C HIS A 202 -4.08 -2.24 1.36
N CYS A 203 -3.52 -2.67 0.23
CA CYS A 203 -2.91 -3.98 0.06
C CYS A 203 -3.79 -5.15 0.57
N PHE A 204 -5.05 -5.16 0.18
CA PHE A 204 -6.03 -6.12 0.66
C PHE A 204 -5.64 -7.56 0.31
N THR A 205 -5.62 -8.42 1.32
CA THR A 205 -5.40 -9.87 1.19
C THR A 205 -6.43 -10.67 1.99
N GLY A 206 -7.61 -10.09 2.24
CA GLY A 206 -8.68 -10.72 3.00
C GLY A 206 -9.59 -11.61 2.14
N SER A 207 -10.75 -11.95 2.71
CA SER A 207 -11.78 -12.78 2.07
C SER A 207 -13.06 -12.02 1.74
N VAL A 208 -14.06 -12.72 1.18
CA VAL A 208 -15.40 -12.17 0.91
C VAL A 208 -16.05 -11.73 2.23
N GLU A 209 -15.95 -12.57 3.26
CA GLU A 209 -16.53 -12.33 4.58
C GLU A 209 -15.94 -11.08 5.24
N ASP A 210 -14.64 -10.83 5.06
CA ASP A 210 -14.00 -9.60 5.53
C ASP A 210 -14.60 -8.36 4.86
N ILE A 211 -14.75 -8.37 3.53
CA ILE A 211 -15.34 -7.24 2.79
C ILE A 211 -16.77 -6.99 3.24
N GLU A 212 -17.58 -8.04 3.35
CA GLU A 212 -18.98 -7.93 3.76
C GLU A 212 -19.10 -7.34 5.17
N ALA A 213 -18.33 -7.86 6.12
CA ALA A 213 -18.33 -7.37 7.50
C ALA A 213 -17.90 -5.90 7.61
N TRP A 214 -16.92 -5.48 6.80
CA TRP A 214 -16.46 -4.09 6.80
C TRP A 214 -17.45 -3.16 6.10
N ARG A 215 -18.02 -3.53 4.96
CA ARG A 215 -18.98 -2.71 4.21
C ARG A 215 -20.25 -2.41 4.98
N GLN A 216 -20.70 -3.34 5.83
CA GLN A 216 -21.85 -3.12 6.72
C GLN A 216 -21.62 -1.95 7.68
N LEU A 217 -20.38 -1.73 8.12
CA LEU A 217 -20.03 -0.63 9.03
C LEU A 217 -19.53 0.62 8.30
N LEU A 218 -18.81 0.43 7.20
CA LEU A 218 -18.04 1.44 6.48
C LEU A 218 -18.52 1.51 5.03
N PRO A 219 -19.62 2.24 4.74
CA PRO A 219 -20.21 2.31 3.40
C PRO A 219 -19.27 2.96 2.36
N ASN A 220 -18.30 3.76 2.82
CA ASN A 220 -17.30 4.43 1.97
C ASN A 220 -15.96 3.68 1.93
N LEU A 221 -15.99 2.35 2.08
CA LEU A 221 -14.81 1.48 2.00
C LEU A 221 -14.33 1.33 0.54
N HIS A 222 -13.04 1.58 0.35
CA HIS A 222 -12.29 1.32 -0.87
C HIS A 222 -11.19 0.30 -0.60
N ILE A 223 -10.92 -0.55 -1.58
CA ILE A 223 -10.04 -1.71 -1.45
C ILE A 223 -8.82 -1.51 -2.35
N GLY A 224 -7.66 -1.42 -1.72
CA GLY A 224 -6.37 -1.31 -2.40
C GLY A 224 -5.91 -2.66 -2.92
N VAL A 225 -5.79 -2.78 -4.24
CA VAL A 225 -5.36 -3.97 -4.96
C VAL A 225 -3.88 -3.83 -5.30
N THR A 226 -3.13 -4.88 -4.98
CA THR A 226 -1.70 -5.02 -5.32
C THR A 226 -1.47 -6.41 -5.92
N VAL A 227 -0.24 -6.70 -6.35
CA VAL A 227 0.13 -8.05 -6.78
C VAL A 227 -0.07 -9.11 -5.68
N LEU A 228 0.03 -8.76 -4.40
CA LEU A 228 -0.24 -9.70 -3.29
C LEU A 228 -1.71 -10.09 -3.23
N SER A 229 -2.60 -9.14 -3.53
CA SER A 229 -4.04 -9.36 -3.54
C SER A 229 -4.45 -10.42 -4.57
N LEU A 230 -3.64 -10.64 -5.60
CA LEU A 230 -3.91 -11.60 -6.67
C LEU A 230 -3.35 -13.01 -6.40
N ARG A 231 -2.58 -13.22 -5.32
CA ARG A 231 -1.92 -14.51 -5.04
C ARG A 231 -2.90 -15.57 -4.54
N ALA A 232 -3.72 -15.22 -3.56
CA ALA A 232 -4.64 -16.17 -2.94
C ALA A 232 -5.94 -16.26 -3.78
N PRO A 233 -6.43 -17.49 -4.10
CA PRO A 233 -7.72 -17.65 -4.77
C PRO A 233 -8.89 -17.00 -4.00
N SER A 234 -8.88 -17.08 -2.67
CA SER A 234 -9.90 -16.46 -1.81
C SER A 234 -9.94 -14.94 -1.97
N THR A 235 -8.79 -14.28 -2.01
CA THR A 235 -8.71 -12.83 -2.23
C THR A 235 -9.15 -12.45 -3.64
N ARG A 236 -8.76 -13.22 -4.68
CA ARG A 236 -9.25 -12.97 -6.05
C ARG A 236 -10.77 -13.09 -6.15
N LEU A 237 -11.35 -14.10 -5.50
CA LEU A 237 -12.80 -14.28 -5.41
C LEU A 237 -13.45 -13.07 -4.74
N ALA A 238 -12.89 -12.64 -3.61
CA ALA A 238 -13.33 -11.46 -2.86
C ALA A 238 -13.32 -10.19 -3.71
N LEU A 239 -12.24 -9.96 -4.47
CA LEU A 239 -12.11 -8.83 -5.39
C LEU A 239 -13.11 -8.89 -6.55
N GLY A 240 -13.43 -10.07 -7.06
CA GLY A 240 -14.38 -10.26 -8.15
C GLY A 240 -15.81 -9.82 -7.82
N GLY A 241 -16.17 -9.74 -6.53
CA GLY A 241 -17.47 -9.26 -6.05
C GLY A 241 -17.52 -7.76 -5.74
N ILE A 242 -16.45 -7.02 -5.98
CA ILE A 242 -16.37 -5.59 -5.66
C ILE A 242 -16.67 -4.75 -6.90
N ASP A 243 -17.56 -3.76 -6.74
CA ASP A 243 -17.75 -2.68 -7.72
C ASP A 243 -16.38 -2.06 -8.08
N PRO A 244 -16.00 -2.02 -9.36
CA PRO A 244 -14.72 -1.47 -9.80
C PRO A 244 -14.43 -0.04 -9.30
N SER A 245 -15.45 0.80 -9.10
CA SER A 245 -15.31 2.16 -8.54
C SER A 245 -14.82 2.17 -7.09
N ARG A 246 -14.87 1.03 -6.39
CA ARG A 246 -14.36 0.85 -5.03
C ARG A 246 -12.98 0.19 -4.99
N LEU A 247 -12.40 -0.14 -6.14
CA LEU A 247 -11.04 -0.66 -6.23
C LEU A 247 -10.05 0.47 -6.49
N LEU A 248 -8.92 0.42 -5.78
CA LEU A 248 -7.81 1.35 -5.96
C LEU A 248 -6.55 0.55 -6.28
N LEU A 249 -5.75 1.00 -7.25
CA LEU A 249 -4.50 0.34 -7.62
C LEU A 249 -3.34 0.93 -6.84
N SER A 250 -2.52 0.07 -6.23
CA SER A 250 -1.33 0.46 -5.49
C SER A 250 -0.11 -0.36 -5.90
N ARG A 251 1.06 0.28 -5.92
CA ARG A 251 2.33 -0.45 -6.05
C ARG A 251 2.71 -1.09 -4.73
N MET A 252 3.46 -2.18 -4.82
CA MET A 252 3.94 -2.92 -3.65
C MET A 252 4.77 -2.07 -2.70
N PRO A 253 4.68 -2.30 -1.37
CA PRO A 253 5.66 -1.80 -0.43
C PRO A 253 7.07 -2.29 -0.81
N PRO A 254 8.10 -1.43 -0.78
CA PRO A 254 9.45 -1.77 -1.25
C PRO A 254 10.17 -2.85 -0.42
N THR A 255 9.58 -3.34 0.66
CA THR A 255 10.08 -4.52 1.39
C THR A 255 9.87 -5.82 0.62
N TRP A 256 8.91 -5.87 -0.32
CA TRP A 256 8.62 -7.08 -1.10
C TRP A 256 9.25 -7.08 -2.51
N CYS A 257 9.65 -5.91 -3.04
CA CYS A 257 10.47 -5.83 -4.25
C CYS A 257 11.87 -6.47 -4.11
N LEU A 258 12.25 -6.96 -2.92
CA LEU A 258 13.55 -7.58 -2.62
C LEU A 258 13.46 -9.09 -2.32
N ARG A 259 12.30 -9.73 -2.48
CA ARG A 259 12.23 -11.20 -2.50
C ARG A 259 11.71 -11.64 -3.86
N GLU A 260 12.62 -11.74 -4.81
CA GLU A 260 12.51 -12.68 -5.93
C GLU A 260 12.09 -14.04 -5.36
N PRO A 261 10.92 -14.59 -5.68
CA PRO A 261 10.61 -15.97 -5.36
C PRO A 261 11.38 -16.86 -6.35
N GLY A 262 12.65 -17.13 -6.06
CA GLY A 262 13.49 -17.90 -7.00
C GLY A 262 14.95 -18.14 -6.65
N LEU A 263 15.50 -17.66 -5.52
CA LEU A 263 16.78 -18.14 -5.01
C LEU A 263 16.59 -18.71 -3.61
N GLU A 264 16.25 -20.00 -3.56
CA GLU A 264 16.63 -20.84 -2.44
C GLU A 264 18.15 -20.78 -2.32
N SER A 265 18.62 -20.23 -1.20
CA SER A 265 19.98 -20.45 -0.73
C SER A 265 20.11 -21.96 -0.50
N THR A 266 20.75 -22.65 -1.44
CA THR A 266 21.43 -23.90 -1.13
C THR A 266 22.45 -23.57 -0.05
N ALA A 267 22.24 -24.11 1.14
CA ALA A 267 23.29 -24.19 2.13
C ALA A 267 24.40 -25.11 1.57
N PRO A 268 25.69 -24.74 1.64
CA PRO A 268 26.71 -25.76 1.83
C PRO A 268 26.51 -26.25 3.28
N GLY A 269 26.27 -27.52 3.55
CA GLY A 269 27.17 -28.60 3.18
C GLY A 269 28.37 -28.54 4.12
N SER A 270 28.32 -29.38 5.17
CA SER A 270 29.30 -29.64 6.25
C SER A 270 29.58 -28.52 7.26
#